data_AF-A0A8J1VQD6-F1
#
_entry.id   AF-A0A8J1VQD6-F1
#
_cell.length_a   1.000
_cell.length_b   1.000
_cell.length_c   1.000
_cell.angle_alpha   90.00
_cell.angle_beta   90.00
_cell.angle_gamma   90.00
#
_symmetry.space_group_name_H-M   'P 1'
#
loop_
_entity.id
_entity.type
_entity.pdbx_description
1 polymer ?
#
loop_
_entity_poly.entity_id
_entity_poly.type
_entity_poly.pdbx_seq_one_letter_code
_entity_poly.pdbx_strand_id
1 'polypeptide(L)'
;MATTTAIAAEGPCHPDLGMGTLAPKDRSSARGKLPFAQTSYLYYNRSASGLVRSLSILDRLLAPLVLLAMILGVIIGVYAPNVQNAFNGAKLAGTSVPLVIGMIVMMWPALTKVQYEKLPAIVTTRALWEQLVVSIAINWVIGPFVMTACAWIALPDLQTYRTGVIMVGLARCIAMVMIWNTLAGGDPNLCAIIVIVNSVLQIILYSPMALFFIKVISKADDIPLAYGTTAIAVLIFLGIPLALGLMTRFILFFTIGQDRFHRLFLPYFSPLALAGLLYTIIVIFAQQARHILHNLGPVFRTIVPLILYFSVMFTATFTGMWWWSNQSWRKGHVGYEEAAVQSFTAASNNFELSIAVCVAVFGPESDQALAATIGPLVEVPVLLSLTWVAMYLGRRLKWGGGQLSLGDPTATMAFVEGGGTKEMQGNVADAANTRIDQSGTVDLV
;
A
#
# COMPACT_ATOMS: atom_id res chain seq x y z
N MET A 1 10.78 -27.01 -73.92
CA MET A 1 10.62 -28.28 -73.17
C MET A 1 9.42 -28.09 -72.28
N ALA A 2 8.20 -28.24 -72.81
CA ALA A 2 7.49 -29.52 -72.97
C ALA A 2 7.22 -30.12 -71.57
N THR A 3 5.99 -30.43 -71.13
CA THR A 3 4.68 -30.64 -71.77
C THR A 3 3.74 -30.94 -70.56
N THR A 4 2.54 -30.33 -70.43
CA THR A 4 1.22 -30.96 -70.76
C THR A 4 0.83 -32.04 -69.72
N THR A 5 -0.32 -32.09 -69.03
CA THR A 5 -1.75 -32.02 -69.44
C THR A 5 -2.58 -32.09 -68.13
N ALA A 6 -3.61 -31.26 -67.91
CA ALA A 6 -5.06 -31.58 -67.94
C ALA A 6 -5.45 -33.02 -67.47
N ILE A 7 -6.47 -33.25 -66.63
CA ILE A 7 -7.91 -33.22 -66.95
C ILE A 7 -8.74 -33.39 -65.65
N ALA A 8 -9.96 -32.87 -65.67
CA ALA A 8 -11.03 -32.86 -64.65
C ALA A 8 -11.72 -34.21 -64.38
N ALA A 9 -12.53 -34.26 -63.31
CA ALA A 9 -13.93 -34.73 -63.27
C ALA A 9 -14.33 -35.61 -62.04
N GLU A 10 -15.45 -35.22 -61.43
CA GLU A 10 -16.54 -36.05 -60.84
C GLU A 10 -16.38 -36.78 -59.47
N GLY A 11 -17.38 -36.59 -58.58
CA GLY A 11 -17.61 -37.33 -57.32
C GLY A 11 -18.32 -38.69 -57.53
N PRO A 12 -19.19 -39.25 -56.65
CA PRO A 12 -19.49 -39.03 -55.21
C PRO A 12 -19.61 -40.33 -54.34
N CYS A 13 -19.95 -40.19 -53.04
CA CYS A 13 -20.70 -41.10 -52.12
C CYS A 13 -20.21 -42.50 -51.62
N HIS A 14 -20.08 -42.59 -50.27
CA HIS A 14 -20.47 -43.69 -49.31
C HIS A 14 -19.83 -45.11 -49.38
N PRO A 15 -20.03 -46.02 -48.40
CA PRO A 15 -19.87 -45.99 -46.93
C PRO A 15 -18.97 -47.17 -46.39
N ASP A 16 -18.94 -47.36 -45.07
CA ASP A 16 -18.72 -48.62 -44.32
C ASP A 16 -17.36 -48.99 -43.68
N LEU A 17 -17.48 -49.19 -42.36
CA LEU A 17 -16.90 -50.19 -41.44
C LEU A 17 -15.38 -50.42 -41.36
N GLY A 18 -14.87 -50.32 -40.13
CA GLY A 18 -13.63 -50.98 -39.72
C GLY A 18 -13.22 -50.70 -38.28
N MET A 19 -13.27 -51.73 -37.44
CA MET A 19 -12.87 -51.77 -36.02
C MET A 19 -11.50 -51.15 -35.72
N GLY A 20 -11.36 -50.54 -34.53
CA GLY A 20 -10.07 -50.14 -33.98
C GLY A 20 -10.11 -49.74 -32.50
N THR A 21 -9.85 -50.74 -31.64
CA THR A 21 -9.00 -50.64 -30.42
C THR A 21 -9.27 -49.56 -29.35
N LEU A 22 -9.70 -50.05 -28.18
CA LEU A 22 -9.60 -49.38 -26.88
C LEU A 22 -8.13 -49.19 -26.45
N ALA A 23 -7.71 -47.95 -26.24
CA ALA A 23 -6.58 -47.54 -25.40
C ALA A 23 -6.73 -46.05 -24.99
N PRO A 24 -6.20 -45.61 -23.83
CA PRO A 24 -6.83 -44.58 -23.01
C PRO A 24 -6.53 -43.16 -23.51
N LYS A 25 -7.60 -42.34 -23.65
CA LYS A 25 -7.45 -40.90 -23.88
C LYS A 25 -7.06 -40.20 -22.57
N ASP A 26 -5.82 -39.76 -22.58
CA ASP A 26 -5.16 -38.79 -21.73
C ASP A 26 -6.12 -37.74 -21.10
N ARG A 27 -6.20 -37.75 -19.76
CA ARG A 27 -6.82 -36.69 -18.94
C ARG A 27 -5.81 -35.53 -18.83
N SER A 28 -5.71 -34.69 -19.85
CA SER A 28 -4.83 -33.52 -19.79
C SER A 28 -5.42 -32.22 -20.38
N SER A 29 -6.74 -32.15 -20.60
CA SER A 29 -7.39 -30.93 -21.12
C SER A 29 -8.64 -30.51 -20.31
N ALA A 30 -8.44 -30.22 -19.02
CA ALA A 30 -9.43 -29.56 -18.18
C ALA A 30 -8.76 -28.68 -17.11
N ARG A 31 -7.81 -27.82 -17.52
CA ARG A 31 -7.38 -26.69 -16.70
C ARG A 31 -8.07 -25.44 -17.23
N GLY A 32 -9.39 -25.42 -17.05
CA GLY A 32 -10.22 -24.26 -17.36
C GLY A 32 -9.74 -23.07 -16.55
N LYS A 33 -9.46 -21.96 -17.24
CA LYS A 33 -9.25 -20.65 -16.65
C LYS A 33 -10.45 -20.36 -15.75
N LEU A 34 -10.22 -20.26 -14.43
CA LEU A 34 -11.24 -19.76 -13.52
C LEU A 34 -11.63 -18.35 -13.98
N PRO A 35 -12.91 -18.07 -14.22
CA PRO A 35 -13.35 -16.72 -14.59
C PRO A 35 -13.05 -15.76 -13.42
N PHE A 36 -12.52 -14.59 -13.75
CA PHE A 36 -12.10 -13.50 -12.86
C PHE A 36 -13.12 -13.13 -11.76
N ALA A 37 -14.40 -13.40 -11.98
CA ALA A 37 -15.47 -13.21 -11.01
C ALA A 37 -15.34 -14.09 -9.75
N GLN A 38 -14.81 -15.31 -9.89
CA GLN A 38 -14.78 -16.29 -8.79
C GLN A 38 -13.65 -16.04 -7.79
N THR A 39 -12.54 -15.45 -8.25
CA THR A 39 -11.39 -15.09 -7.41
C THR A 39 -11.71 -13.88 -6.51
N SER A 40 -12.61 -13.01 -6.98
CA SER A 40 -13.04 -11.81 -6.27
C SER A 40 -13.98 -12.12 -5.09
N TYR A 41 -14.77 -13.19 -5.18
CA TYR A 41 -15.72 -13.58 -4.13
C TYR A 41 -15.06 -14.06 -2.83
N LEU A 42 -13.96 -14.81 -2.94
CA LEU A 42 -13.28 -15.41 -1.77
C LEU A 42 -12.58 -14.37 -0.88
N TYR A 43 -12.34 -13.16 -1.38
CA TYR A 43 -11.69 -12.09 -0.62
C TYR A 43 -12.65 -11.26 0.24
N TYR A 44 -13.95 -11.26 -0.09
CA TYR A 44 -14.81 -10.15 0.29
C TYR A 44 -15.59 -10.34 1.60
N ASN A 45 -15.87 -11.57 2.03
CA ASN A 45 -16.75 -11.82 3.18
C ASN A 45 -16.00 -11.89 4.52
N ARG A 46 -15.13 -10.90 4.81
CA ARG A 46 -14.43 -10.84 6.09
C ARG A 46 -15.11 -9.87 7.05
N SER A 47 -15.63 -10.42 8.15
CA SER A 47 -15.96 -9.68 9.37
C SER A 47 -14.76 -8.84 9.84
N ALA A 48 -15.03 -7.85 10.67
CA ALA A 48 -14.08 -7.11 11.49
C ALA A 48 -12.85 -7.91 11.96
N SER A 49 -13.13 -9.09 12.52
CA SER A 49 -12.13 -10.04 12.99
C SER A 49 -11.39 -10.75 11.86
N GLY A 50 -12.07 -11.01 10.73
CA GLY A 50 -11.50 -11.59 9.51
C GLY A 50 -10.51 -10.67 8.81
N LEU A 51 -10.76 -9.35 8.77
CA LEU A 51 -9.86 -8.36 8.15
C LEU A 51 -8.53 -8.27 8.91
N VAL A 52 -8.61 -8.26 10.25
CA VAL A 52 -7.46 -8.33 11.15
C VAL A 52 -6.77 -9.69 11.08
N ARG A 53 -7.48 -10.77 10.73
CA ARG A 53 -6.92 -12.12 10.48
C ARG A 53 -6.30 -12.27 9.07
N SER A 54 -6.55 -11.36 8.13
CA SER A 54 -5.87 -11.35 6.82
C SER A 54 -4.48 -10.77 6.88
N LEU A 55 -4.23 -9.94 7.89
CA LEU A 55 -2.94 -9.32 8.11
C LEU A 55 -1.97 -10.37 8.63
N SER A 56 -0.73 -10.30 8.17
CA SER A 56 0.36 -11.03 8.81
C SER A 56 0.39 -10.63 10.29
N ILE A 57 0.73 -11.58 11.18
CA ILE A 57 0.88 -11.30 12.62
C ILE A 57 1.80 -10.09 12.84
N LEU A 58 2.81 -9.93 11.97
CA LEU A 58 3.75 -8.80 11.95
C LEU A 58 3.06 -7.45 11.68
N ASP A 59 2.15 -7.38 10.72
CA ASP A 59 1.46 -6.12 10.36
C ASP A 59 0.50 -5.68 11.47
N ARG A 60 -0.15 -6.65 12.13
CA ARG A 60 -1.02 -6.39 13.28
C ARG A 60 -0.24 -5.94 14.52
N LEU A 61 0.94 -6.51 14.72
CA LEU A 61 1.81 -6.18 15.85
C LEU A 61 2.68 -4.94 15.59
N LEU A 62 2.65 -4.35 14.40
CA LEU A 62 3.57 -3.26 14.03
C LEU A 62 3.44 -2.05 14.97
N ALA A 63 2.23 -1.52 15.19
CA ALA A 63 2.02 -0.39 16.11
C ALA A 63 2.48 -0.68 17.55
N PRO A 64 2.09 -1.79 18.21
CA PRO A 64 2.59 -2.09 19.55
C PRO A 64 4.09 -2.42 19.57
N LEU A 65 4.66 -3.01 18.52
CA LEU A 65 6.10 -3.24 18.41
C LEU A 65 6.89 -1.93 18.28
N VAL A 66 6.38 -0.97 17.49
CA VAL A 66 6.96 0.37 17.39
C VAL A 66 6.92 1.06 18.74
N LEU A 67 5.79 1.03 19.45
CA LEU A 67 5.68 1.59 20.79
C LEU A 67 6.66 0.93 21.78
N LEU A 68 6.75 -0.40 21.75
CA LEU A 68 7.70 -1.15 22.57
C LEU A 68 9.15 -0.81 22.24
N ALA A 69 9.49 -0.66 20.95
CA ALA A 69 10.80 -0.25 20.48
C ALA A 69 11.15 1.17 20.93
N MET A 70 10.19 2.10 20.94
CA MET A 70 10.37 3.45 21.48
C MET A 70 10.66 3.40 22.98
N ILE A 71 9.85 2.68 23.76
CA ILE A 71 10.03 2.51 25.21
C ILE A 71 11.39 1.88 25.51
N LEU A 72 11.73 0.79 24.81
CA LEU A 72 13.01 0.11 24.95
C LEU A 72 14.18 1.04 24.59
N GLY A 73 14.06 1.81 23.51
CA GLY A 73 15.04 2.84 23.14
C GLY A 73 15.23 3.86 24.25
N VAL A 74 14.16 4.43 24.81
CA VAL A 74 14.24 5.39 25.92
C VAL A 74 14.92 4.77 27.14
N ILE A 75 14.54 3.54 27.53
CA ILE A 75 15.16 2.82 28.66
C ILE A 75 16.67 2.64 28.41
N ILE A 76 17.06 2.15 27.23
CA ILE A 76 18.48 1.99 26.88
C ILE A 76 19.21 3.34 26.95
N GLY A 77 18.63 4.40 26.38
CA GLY A 77 19.24 5.73 26.38
C GLY A 77 19.38 6.38 27.75
N VAL A 78 18.49 6.09 28.70
CA VAL A 78 18.55 6.59 30.08
C VAL A 78 19.57 5.81 30.92
N TYR A 79 19.58 4.49 30.81
CA TYR A 79 20.36 3.63 31.71
C TYR A 79 21.74 3.25 31.19
N ALA A 80 22.02 3.41 29.90
CA ALA A 80 23.32 3.09 29.31
C ALA A 80 24.12 4.38 28.97
N PRO A 81 24.99 4.87 29.87
CA PRO A 81 25.62 6.19 29.76
C PRO A 81 26.56 6.36 28.56
N ASN A 82 27.04 5.27 27.96
CA ASN A 82 27.97 5.30 26.81
C ASN A 82 27.30 5.10 25.45
N VAL A 83 25.97 4.95 25.40
CA VAL A 83 25.25 4.69 24.15
C VAL A 83 25.45 5.81 23.13
N GLN A 84 25.33 7.07 23.56
CA GLN A 84 25.54 8.23 22.68
C GLN A 84 26.96 8.25 22.09
N ASN A 85 27.99 7.93 22.89
CA ASN A 85 29.38 7.89 22.44
C ASN A 85 29.66 6.73 21.49
N ALA A 86 29.09 5.55 21.74
CA ALA A 86 29.23 4.38 20.87
C ALA A 86 28.65 4.62 19.48
N PHE A 87 27.55 5.36 19.38
CA PHE A 87 26.94 5.70 18.10
C PHE A 87 27.58 6.92 17.41
N ASN A 88 28.30 7.78 18.14
CA ASN A 88 28.97 8.96 17.58
C ASN A 88 30.30 8.67 16.88
N GLY A 89 30.92 7.49 17.10
CA GLY A 89 32.28 7.18 16.64
C GLY A 89 32.45 7.05 15.11
N ALA A 90 31.46 6.48 14.41
CA ALA A 90 31.48 6.35 12.96
C ALA A 90 30.30 7.10 12.34
N LYS A 91 30.58 8.20 11.62
CA LYS A 91 29.58 9.02 10.95
C LYS A 91 29.73 8.94 9.43
N LEU A 92 28.62 8.74 8.73
CA LEU A 92 28.50 8.85 7.28
C LEU A 92 27.45 9.93 6.97
N ALA A 93 27.84 10.96 6.22
CA ALA A 93 26.96 12.10 5.89
C ALA A 93 26.27 12.73 7.13
N GLY A 94 27.01 12.91 8.23
CA GLY A 94 26.48 13.49 9.48
C GLY A 94 25.66 12.54 10.36
N THR A 95 25.34 11.33 9.86
CA THR A 95 24.51 10.32 10.55
C THR A 95 25.38 9.16 11.04
N SER A 96 25.02 8.52 12.16
CA SER A 96 25.77 7.36 12.65
C SER A 96 25.65 6.17 11.68
N VAL A 97 26.77 5.50 11.40
CA VAL A 97 26.82 4.34 10.49
C VAL A 97 25.81 3.26 10.87
N PRO A 98 25.63 2.88 12.17
CA PRO A 98 24.62 1.91 12.55
C PRO A 98 23.21 2.34 12.14
N LEU A 99 22.87 3.63 12.29
CA LEU A 99 21.58 4.14 11.87
C LEU A 99 21.42 4.07 10.35
N VAL A 100 22.44 4.45 9.58
CA VAL A 100 22.41 4.33 8.10
C VAL A 100 22.15 2.89 7.66
N ILE A 101 22.82 1.92 8.29
CA ILE A 101 22.62 0.50 7.99
C ILE A 101 21.18 0.09 8.31
N GLY A 102 20.66 0.45 9.49
CA GLY A 102 19.28 0.18 9.88
C GLY A 102 18.27 0.70 8.85
N MET A 103 18.50 1.92 8.37
CA MET A 103 17.62 2.58 7.41
C MET A 103 17.69 1.98 6.00
N ILE A 104 18.87 1.58 5.54
CA ILE A 104 19.01 0.86 4.26
C ILE A 104 18.35 -0.52 4.36
N VAL A 105 18.59 -1.24 5.45
CA VAL A 105 18.05 -2.59 5.70
C VAL A 105 16.52 -2.56 5.78
N MET A 106 15.91 -1.51 6.32
CA MET A 106 14.44 -1.42 6.35
C MET A 106 13.83 -1.18 4.95
N MET A 107 14.43 -0.31 4.13
CA MET A 107 13.87 0.06 2.83
C MET A 107 14.15 -0.96 1.73
N TRP A 108 15.30 -1.65 1.77
CA TRP A 108 15.70 -2.57 0.71
C TRP A 108 14.66 -3.68 0.45
N PRO A 109 14.17 -4.43 1.46
CA PRO A 109 13.16 -5.47 1.22
C PRO A 109 11.83 -4.93 0.73
N ALA A 110 11.44 -3.73 1.17
CA ALA A 110 10.22 -3.09 0.69
C ALA A 110 10.31 -2.76 -0.80
N LEU A 111 11.44 -2.23 -1.26
CA LEU A 111 11.68 -1.85 -2.65
C LEU A 111 11.89 -3.05 -3.58
N THR A 112 12.35 -4.19 -3.06
CA THR A 112 12.43 -5.46 -3.82
C THR A 112 11.05 -6.04 -4.15
N LYS A 113 10.02 -5.76 -3.33
CA LYS A 113 8.64 -6.24 -3.55
C LYS A 113 7.92 -5.50 -4.68
N VAL A 114 8.35 -4.27 -4.95
CA VAL A 114 7.76 -3.40 -5.98
C VAL A 114 7.85 -4.06 -7.36
N GLN A 115 6.76 -4.03 -8.12
CA GLN A 115 6.62 -4.77 -9.38
C GLN A 115 6.96 -3.91 -10.60
N TYR A 116 8.25 -3.60 -10.78
CA TYR A 116 8.74 -2.71 -11.85
C TYR A 116 8.37 -3.19 -13.26
N GLU A 117 8.13 -4.48 -13.45
CA GLU A 117 7.75 -5.06 -14.73
C GLU A 117 6.39 -4.55 -15.24
N LYS A 118 5.57 -3.97 -14.37
CA LYS A 118 4.27 -3.40 -14.70
C LYS A 118 4.33 -1.94 -15.19
N LEU A 119 5.49 -1.28 -15.11
CA LEU A 119 5.69 0.10 -15.59
C LEU A 119 5.28 0.31 -17.06
N PRO A 120 5.63 -0.56 -18.02
CA PRO A 120 5.29 -0.33 -19.43
C PRO A 120 3.78 -0.28 -19.69
N ALA A 121 2.96 -0.91 -18.85
CA ALA A 121 1.50 -0.91 -18.98
C ALA A 121 0.88 0.49 -18.84
N ILE A 122 1.59 1.42 -18.19
CA ILE A 122 1.18 2.83 -18.01
C ILE A 122 1.01 3.54 -19.35
N VAL A 123 1.91 3.26 -20.30
CA VAL A 123 1.93 3.92 -21.62
C VAL A 123 0.86 3.36 -22.54
N THR A 124 0.36 2.16 -22.25
CA THR A 124 -0.58 1.44 -23.12
C THR A 124 -2.03 1.84 -22.92
N THR A 125 -2.41 2.35 -21.73
CA THR A 125 -3.82 2.56 -21.38
C THR A 125 -4.10 3.99 -20.92
N ARG A 126 -4.93 4.71 -21.69
CA ARG A 126 -5.34 6.10 -21.36
C ARG A 126 -5.94 6.23 -19.95
N ALA A 127 -6.72 5.25 -19.49
CA ALA A 127 -7.31 5.26 -18.15
C ALA A 127 -6.25 5.27 -17.03
N LEU A 128 -5.18 4.49 -17.17
CA LEU A 128 -4.07 4.46 -16.22
C LEU A 128 -3.32 5.79 -16.20
N TRP A 129 -3.16 6.43 -17.36
CA TRP A 129 -2.55 7.76 -17.46
C TRP A 129 -3.37 8.83 -16.73
N GLU A 130 -4.70 8.83 -16.90
CA GLU A 130 -5.59 9.76 -16.19
C GLU A 130 -5.51 9.57 -14.67
N GLN A 131 -5.48 8.32 -14.19
CA GLN A 131 -5.27 8.00 -12.77
C GLN A 131 -3.90 8.48 -12.27
N LEU A 132 -2.85 8.31 -13.06
CA LEU A 132 -1.51 8.74 -12.68
C LEU A 132 -1.43 10.25 -12.53
N VAL A 133 -1.98 11.02 -13.48
CA VAL A 133 -2.01 12.49 -13.43
C VAL A 133 -2.75 12.97 -12.18
N VAL A 134 -3.89 12.35 -11.86
CA VAL A 134 -4.65 12.67 -10.65
C VAL A 134 -3.83 12.35 -9.40
N SER A 135 -3.17 11.19 -9.38
CA SER A 135 -2.30 10.82 -8.26
C SER A 135 -1.17 11.83 -8.06
N ILE A 136 -0.52 12.25 -9.14
CA ILE A 136 0.57 13.23 -9.10
C ILE A 136 0.05 14.58 -8.58
N ALA A 137 -1.08 15.06 -9.08
CA ALA A 137 -1.66 16.32 -8.61
C ALA A 137 -2.01 16.27 -7.12
N ILE A 138 -2.66 15.20 -6.66
CA ILE A 138 -3.05 15.07 -5.25
C ILE A 138 -1.82 14.90 -4.35
N ASN A 139 -0.85 14.08 -4.76
CA ASN A 139 0.31 13.78 -3.92
C ASN A 139 1.38 14.87 -3.95
N TRP A 140 1.70 15.43 -5.11
CA TRP A 140 2.84 16.35 -5.24
C TRP A 140 2.43 17.81 -5.21
N VAL A 141 1.14 18.11 -5.32
CA VAL A 141 0.61 19.49 -5.21
C VAL A 141 -0.25 19.62 -3.96
N ILE A 142 -1.40 18.93 -3.90
CA ILE A 142 -2.39 19.16 -2.83
C ILE A 142 -1.87 18.72 -1.47
N GLY A 143 -1.36 17.50 -1.36
CA GLY A 143 -0.90 16.92 -0.09
C GLY A 143 0.09 17.79 0.69
N PRO A 144 1.17 18.29 0.07
CA PRO A 144 2.14 19.17 0.71
C PRO A 144 1.51 20.45 1.27
N PHE A 145 0.58 21.07 0.54
CA PHE A 145 -0.15 22.24 1.02
C PHE A 145 -1.07 21.88 2.19
N VAL A 146 -1.79 20.76 2.12
CA VAL A 146 -2.66 20.31 3.21
C VAL A 146 -1.84 19.99 4.46
N MET A 147 -0.72 19.27 4.33
CA MET A 147 0.15 19.00 5.49
C MET A 147 0.66 20.29 6.11
N THR A 148 1.13 21.22 5.28
CA THR A 148 1.65 22.51 5.75
C THR A 148 0.56 23.29 6.48
N ALA A 149 -0.66 23.35 5.93
CA ALA A 149 -1.80 23.98 6.60
C ALA A 149 -2.11 23.31 7.95
N CYS A 150 -2.20 21.97 7.99
CA CYS A 150 -2.43 21.23 9.23
C CYS A 150 -1.34 21.52 10.28
N ALA A 151 -0.08 21.56 9.86
CA ALA A 151 1.06 21.81 10.74
C ALA A 151 1.03 23.25 11.28
N TRP A 152 0.67 24.24 10.47
CA TRP A 152 0.51 25.63 10.93
C TRP A 152 -0.66 25.82 11.89
N ILE A 153 -1.79 25.13 11.66
CA ILE A 153 -2.97 25.19 12.54
C ILE A 153 -2.66 24.57 13.90
N ALA A 154 -1.99 23.41 13.94
CA ALA A 154 -1.78 22.67 15.17
C ALA A 154 -0.51 23.05 15.95
N LEU A 155 0.53 23.54 15.25
CA LEU A 155 1.84 23.88 15.80
C LEU A 155 2.25 25.32 15.42
N PRO A 156 1.47 26.36 15.79
CA PRO A 156 1.80 27.74 15.46
C PRO A 156 3.07 28.22 16.21
N ASP A 157 3.23 27.80 17.46
CA ASP A 157 4.28 28.18 18.41
C ASP A 157 5.53 27.29 18.34
N LEU A 158 5.45 26.12 17.71
CA LEU A 158 6.54 25.12 17.67
C LEU A 158 7.11 25.01 16.25
N GLN A 159 7.92 25.98 15.85
CA GLN A 159 8.48 26.06 14.49
C GLN A 159 9.31 24.83 14.09
N THR A 160 10.17 24.33 14.98
CA THR A 160 11.04 23.17 14.70
C THR A 160 10.24 21.88 14.53
N TYR A 161 9.28 21.60 15.42
CA TYR A 161 8.35 20.46 15.30
C TYR A 161 7.48 20.58 14.05
N ARG A 162 6.97 21.78 13.74
CA ARG A 162 6.20 22.06 12.52
C ARG A 162 7.00 21.71 11.27
N THR A 163 8.28 22.08 11.23
CA THR A 163 9.17 21.71 10.12
C THR A 163 9.32 20.19 9.98
N GLY A 164 9.49 19.46 11.08
CA GLY A 164 9.53 18.00 11.04
C GLY A 164 8.24 17.37 10.48
N VAL A 165 7.08 17.87 10.91
CA VAL A 165 5.76 17.42 10.38
C VAL A 165 5.60 17.75 8.90
N ILE A 166 6.08 18.91 8.43
CA ILE A 166 6.06 19.26 7.00
C ILE A 166 6.97 18.30 6.22
N MET A 167 8.20 18.04 6.68
CA MET A 167 9.12 17.09 6.05
C MET A 167 8.51 15.69 5.90
N VAL A 168 7.73 15.28 6.90
CA VAL A 168 6.94 14.04 6.87
C VAL A 168 5.91 14.05 5.75
N GLY A 169 5.10 15.10 5.61
CA GLY A 169 4.09 15.17 4.55
C GLY A 169 4.66 15.38 3.15
N LEU A 170 5.93 15.75 3.02
CA LEU A 170 6.62 15.75 1.72
C LEU A 170 7.04 14.35 1.29
N ALA A 171 7.21 13.43 2.24
CA ALA A 171 7.64 12.06 1.97
C ALA A 171 6.43 11.20 1.57
N ARG A 172 6.39 10.74 0.32
CA ARG A 172 5.25 9.96 -0.20
C ARG A 172 5.41 8.48 0.05
N CYS A 173 4.32 7.81 0.43
CA CYS A 173 4.38 6.39 0.78
C CYS A 173 4.71 5.51 -0.44
N ILE A 174 5.56 4.51 -0.22
CA ILE A 174 6.04 3.57 -1.24
C ILE A 174 5.78 2.10 -0.88
N ALA A 175 5.53 1.79 0.39
CA ALA A 175 5.48 0.41 0.87
C ALA A 175 4.18 0.12 1.61
N MET A 176 3.96 0.82 2.73
CA MET A 176 2.82 0.56 3.62
C MET A 176 1.46 0.74 2.92
N VAL A 177 1.40 1.63 1.93
CA VAL A 177 0.20 1.84 1.09
C VAL A 177 -0.31 0.55 0.42
N MET A 178 0.57 -0.39 0.06
CA MET A 178 0.15 -1.66 -0.55
C MET A 178 -0.68 -2.52 0.42
N ILE A 179 -0.38 -2.44 1.72
CA ILE A 179 -1.12 -3.18 2.75
C ILE A 179 -2.52 -2.59 2.89
N TRP A 180 -2.63 -1.27 3.04
CA TRP A 180 -3.92 -0.57 3.13
C TRP A 180 -4.77 -0.79 1.89
N ASN A 181 -4.15 -0.72 0.71
CA ASN A 181 -4.81 -0.97 -0.56
C ASN A 181 -5.37 -2.39 -0.65
N THR A 182 -4.57 -3.39 -0.24
CA THR A 182 -4.99 -4.79 -0.23
C THR A 182 -6.14 -5.02 0.74
N LEU A 183 -6.11 -4.40 1.92
CA LEU A 183 -7.19 -4.50 2.91
C LEU A 183 -8.48 -3.82 2.46
N ALA A 184 -8.36 -2.68 1.79
CA ALA A 184 -9.50 -1.94 1.29
C ALA A 184 -10.09 -2.56 0.00
N GLY A 185 -9.40 -3.51 -0.63
CA GLY A 185 -9.82 -4.10 -1.91
C GLY A 185 -9.62 -3.16 -3.10
N GLY A 186 -8.54 -2.39 -3.12
CA GLY A 186 -8.17 -1.54 -4.26
C GLY A 186 -7.34 -2.27 -5.32
N ASP A 187 -7.22 -1.70 -6.52
CA ASP A 187 -6.52 -2.33 -7.64
C ASP A 187 -5.01 -2.44 -7.33
N PRO A 188 -4.45 -3.66 -7.27
CA PRO A 188 -3.04 -3.87 -6.91
C PRO A 188 -2.06 -3.45 -8.01
N ASN A 189 -2.48 -3.43 -9.28
CA ASN A 189 -1.66 -3.00 -10.41
C ASN A 189 -1.49 -1.48 -10.42
N LEU A 190 -2.59 -0.74 -10.26
CA LEU A 190 -2.60 0.71 -10.17
C LEU A 190 -1.80 1.17 -8.95
N CYS A 191 -1.99 0.51 -7.80
CA CYS A 191 -1.21 0.81 -6.59
C CYS A 191 0.30 0.63 -6.82
N ALA A 192 0.72 -0.47 -7.46
CA ALA A 192 2.13 -0.72 -7.75
C ALA A 192 2.72 0.35 -8.69
N ILE A 193 1.98 0.74 -9.73
CA ILE A 193 2.36 1.80 -10.66
C ILE A 193 2.58 3.12 -9.94
N ILE A 194 1.62 3.54 -9.11
CA ILE A 194 1.67 4.81 -8.39
C ILE A 194 2.84 4.83 -7.39
N VAL A 195 3.07 3.71 -6.69
CA VAL A 195 4.21 3.53 -5.79
C VAL A 195 5.55 3.75 -6.50
N ILE A 196 5.72 3.18 -7.70
CA ILE A 196 6.97 3.32 -8.46
C ILE A 196 7.17 4.78 -8.87
N VAL A 197 6.13 5.41 -9.42
CA VAL A 197 6.21 6.82 -9.84
C VAL A 197 6.49 7.72 -8.64
N ASN A 198 5.83 7.49 -7.51
CA ASN A 198 6.10 8.24 -6.28
C ASN A 198 7.54 8.06 -5.79
N SER A 199 8.10 6.86 -5.88
CA SER A 199 9.50 6.61 -5.49
C SER A 199 10.48 7.44 -6.33
N VAL A 200 10.28 7.49 -7.66
CA VAL A 200 11.12 8.28 -8.57
C VAL A 200 10.92 9.77 -8.34
N LEU A 201 9.67 10.23 -8.28
CA LEU A 201 9.35 11.63 -8.02
C LEU A 201 9.90 12.09 -6.68
N GLN A 202 9.92 11.25 -5.66
CA GLN A 202 10.47 11.58 -4.36
C GLN A 202 11.97 11.79 -4.35
N ILE A 203 12.72 11.02 -5.15
CA ILE A 203 14.16 11.27 -5.31
C ILE A 203 14.41 12.65 -5.94
N ILE A 204 13.55 13.08 -6.88
CA ILE A 204 13.73 14.32 -7.65
C ILE A 204 13.17 15.54 -6.90
N LEU A 205 11.96 15.42 -6.34
CA LEU A 205 11.16 16.54 -5.86
C LEU A 205 11.25 16.76 -4.35
N TYR A 206 11.70 15.79 -3.56
CA TYR A 206 11.72 15.94 -2.10
C TYR A 206 12.59 17.12 -1.64
N SER A 207 13.82 17.22 -2.11
CA SER A 207 14.74 18.32 -1.78
C SER A 207 14.23 19.71 -2.20
N PRO A 208 13.83 19.95 -3.47
CA PRO A 208 13.33 21.27 -3.87
C PRO A 208 12.02 21.64 -3.16
N MET A 209 11.12 20.67 -2.90
CA MET A 209 9.89 20.95 -2.17
C MET A 209 10.13 21.22 -0.69
N ALA A 210 11.08 20.53 -0.06
CA ALA A 210 11.48 20.82 1.32
C ALA A 210 11.90 22.28 1.46
N LEU A 211 12.74 22.78 0.55
CA LEU A 211 13.13 24.19 0.53
C LEU A 211 11.94 25.11 0.28
N PHE A 212 11.10 24.80 -0.71
CA PHE A 212 9.95 25.64 -1.02
C PHE A 212 8.98 25.77 0.17
N PHE A 213 8.58 24.66 0.80
CA PHE A 213 7.61 24.69 1.90
C PHE A 213 8.20 25.26 3.20
N ILE A 214 9.49 25.05 3.46
CA ILE A 214 10.13 25.48 4.71
C ILE A 214 10.66 26.92 4.59
N LYS A 215 11.45 27.23 3.55
CA LYS A 215 12.04 28.56 3.38
C LYS A 215 11.06 29.56 2.79
N VAL A 216 10.35 29.21 1.72
CA VAL A 216 9.50 30.18 1.01
C VAL A 216 8.14 30.34 1.70
N ILE A 217 7.43 29.23 1.94
CA ILE A 217 6.08 29.29 2.52
C ILE A 217 6.14 29.55 4.03
N SER A 218 6.95 28.79 4.76
CA SER A 218 7.00 28.90 6.22
C SER A 218 7.92 30.01 6.73
N LYS A 219 8.69 30.67 5.83
CA LYS A 219 9.64 31.75 6.15
C LYS A 219 10.60 31.40 7.29
N ALA A 220 11.01 30.13 7.35
CA ALA A 220 11.89 29.60 8.39
C ALA A 220 13.36 29.77 7.98
N ASP A 221 13.80 31.01 7.87
CA ASP A 221 15.15 31.37 7.38
C ASP A 221 16.27 30.95 8.34
N ASP A 222 15.95 30.81 9.62
CA ASP A 222 16.83 30.34 10.70
C ASP A 222 17.13 28.83 10.64
N ILE A 223 16.28 28.03 9.98
CA ILE A 223 16.46 26.58 9.92
C ILE A 223 17.58 26.23 8.91
N PRO A 224 18.64 25.47 9.30
CA PRO A 224 19.76 25.15 8.42
C PRO A 224 19.40 24.05 7.40
N LEU A 225 18.52 24.36 6.46
CA LEU A 225 18.08 23.49 5.38
C LEU A 225 18.77 23.91 4.07
N ALA A 226 19.60 23.03 3.53
CA ALA A 226 20.28 23.23 2.25
C ALA A 226 19.85 22.19 1.22
N TYR A 227 19.83 22.59 -0.06
CA TYR A 227 19.47 21.71 -1.18
C TYR A 227 20.38 20.49 -1.26
N GLY A 228 21.70 20.72 -1.24
CA GLY A 228 22.70 19.67 -1.44
C GLY A 228 22.68 18.60 -0.36
N THR A 229 22.61 19.00 0.92
CA THR A 229 22.56 18.05 2.04
C THR A 229 21.29 17.22 2.01
N THR A 230 20.14 17.85 1.74
CA THR A 230 18.84 17.18 1.64
C THR A 230 18.81 16.20 0.45
N ALA A 231 19.31 16.62 -0.72
CA ALA A 231 19.35 15.76 -1.91
C ALA A 231 20.28 14.56 -1.72
N ILE A 232 21.47 14.75 -1.13
CA ILE A 232 22.39 13.65 -0.82
C ILE A 232 21.77 12.69 0.18
N ALA A 233 21.11 13.20 1.23
CA ALA A 233 20.40 12.36 2.19
C ALA A 233 19.32 11.51 1.52
N VAL A 234 18.47 12.11 0.68
CA VAL A 234 17.45 11.37 -0.09
C VAL A 234 18.09 10.32 -0.99
N LEU A 235 19.19 10.63 -1.67
CA LEU A 235 19.86 9.67 -2.55
C LEU A 235 20.46 8.50 -1.76
N ILE A 236 21.04 8.75 -0.58
CA ILE A 236 21.59 7.71 0.28
C ILE A 236 20.47 6.83 0.85
N PHE A 237 19.41 7.43 1.39
CA PHE A 237 18.39 6.69 2.14
C PHE A 237 17.28 6.12 1.28
N LEU A 238 16.99 6.68 0.10
CA LEU A 238 16.01 6.13 -0.83
C LEU A 238 16.66 5.62 -2.13
N GLY A 239 17.58 6.39 -2.71
CA GLY A 239 18.22 6.04 -3.98
C GLY A 239 19.03 4.74 -3.92
N ILE A 240 19.88 4.57 -2.90
CA ILE A 240 20.67 3.34 -2.73
C ILE A 240 19.75 2.13 -2.49
N PRO A 241 18.79 2.15 -1.53
CA PRO A 241 17.86 1.04 -1.36
C PRO A 241 17.02 0.73 -2.60
N LEU A 242 16.64 1.74 -3.39
CA LEU A 242 15.93 1.56 -4.64
C LEU A 242 16.78 0.80 -5.66
N ALA A 243 18.03 1.21 -5.84
CA ALA A 243 18.98 0.50 -6.71
C ALA A 243 19.21 -0.94 -6.24
N LEU A 244 19.45 -1.15 -4.94
CA LEU A 244 19.62 -2.48 -4.35
C LEU A 244 18.37 -3.35 -4.54
N GLY A 245 17.18 -2.79 -4.32
CA GLY A 245 15.92 -3.50 -4.49
C GLY A 245 15.68 -3.91 -5.94
N LEU A 246 15.95 -3.01 -6.89
CA LEU A 246 15.85 -3.26 -8.32
C LEU A 246 16.82 -4.36 -8.77
N MET A 247 18.10 -4.24 -8.37
CA MET A 247 19.13 -5.23 -8.67
C MET A 247 18.77 -6.60 -8.11
N THR A 248 18.38 -6.66 -6.83
CA THR A 248 18.01 -7.90 -6.16
C THR A 248 16.83 -8.57 -6.86
N ARG A 249 15.80 -7.80 -7.20
CA ARG A 249 14.60 -8.33 -7.87
C ARG A 249 14.95 -8.92 -9.24
N PHE A 250 15.63 -8.16 -10.10
CA PHE A 250 15.94 -8.65 -11.44
C PHE A 250 16.93 -9.81 -11.43
N ILE A 251 18.01 -9.74 -10.65
CA ILE A 251 18.98 -10.84 -10.54
C ILE A 251 18.29 -12.12 -10.09
N LEU A 252 17.42 -12.07 -9.07
CA LEU A 252 16.71 -13.27 -8.61
C LEU A 252 15.65 -13.73 -9.61
N PHE A 253 14.98 -12.82 -10.31
CA PHE A 253 14.01 -13.21 -11.35
C PHE A 253 14.68 -14.00 -12.46
N PHE A 254 15.86 -13.57 -12.90
CA PHE A 254 16.61 -14.24 -13.96
C PHE A 254 17.30 -15.54 -13.51
N THR A 255 17.68 -15.66 -12.23
CA THR A 255 18.43 -16.82 -11.73
C THR A 255 17.54 -17.94 -11.19
N ILE A 256 16.53 -17.64 -10.38
CA ILE A 256 15.69 -18.65 -9.70
C ILE A 256 14.25 -18.73 -10.25
N GLY A 257 13.86 -17.80 -11.13
CA GLY A 257 12.53 -17.74 -11.72
C GLY A 257 11.47 -17.08 -10.84
N GLN A 258 10.41 -16.56 -11.46
CA GLN A 258 9.36 -15.76 -10.80
C GLN A 258 8.64 -16.53 -9.69
N ASP A 259 8.32 -17.81 -9.88
CA ASP A 259 7.57 -18.59 -8.90
C ASP A 259 8.36 -18.82 -7.61
N ARG A 260 9.66 -19.13 -7.71
CA ARG A 260 10.53 -19.35 -6.55
C ARG A 260 10.81 -18.05 -5.81
N PHE A 261 10.93 -16.93 -6.54
CA PHE A 261 11.05 -15.62 -5.91
C PHE A 261 9.85 -15.30 -5.02
N HIS A 262 8.62 -15.46 -5.54
CA HIS A 262 7.42 -15.11 -4.79
C HIS A 262 7.12 -16.08 -3.66
N ARG A 263 7.35 -17.38 -3.86
CA ARG A 263 6.97 -18.41 -2.86
C ARG A 263 8.03 -18.63 -1.78
N LEU A 264 9.32 -18.44 -2.08
CA LEU A 264 10.41 -18.79 -1.16
C LEU A 264 11.19 -17.55 -0.69
N PHE A 265 11.61 -16.69 -1.61
CA PHE A 265 12.48 -15.56 -1.27
C PHE A 265 11.73 -14.43 -0.56
N LEU A 266 10.61 -13.96 -1.15
CA LEU A 266 9.86 -12.82 -0.60
C LEU A 266 9.39 -13.03 0.86
N PRO A 267 8.81 -14.20 1.24
CA PRO A 267 8.35 -14.40 2.62
C PRO A 267 9.48 -14.39 3.65
N TYR A 268 10.68 -14.85 3.27
CA TYR A 268 11.85 -14.86 4.14
C TYR A 268 12.56 -13.49 4.20
N PHE A 269 12.57 -12.76 3.09
CA PHE A 269 13.23 -11.46 3.00
C PHE A 269 12.36 -10.31 3.56
N SER A 270 11.03 -10.44 3.49
CA SER A 270 10.07 -9.42 3.94
C SER A 270 10.23 -8.99 5.42
N PRO A 271 10.38 -9.89 6.40
CA PRO A 271 10.51 -9.52 7.82
C PRO A 271 11.74 -8.66 8.12
N LEU A 272 12.77 -8.68 7.26
CA LEU A 272 13.97 -7.87 7.42
C LEU A 272 13.65 -6.37 7.40
N ALA A 273 12.61 -5.96 6.64
CA ALA A 273 12.16 -4.57 6.61
C ALA A 273 11.68 -4.10 8.00
N LEU A 274 10.83 -4.92 8.64
CA LEU A 274 10.32 -4.64 9.98
C LEU A 274 11.44 -4.69 11.03
N ALA A 275 12.36 -5.65 10.94
CA ALA A 275 13.50 -5.73 11.84
C ALA A 275 14.39 -4.48 11.74
N GLY A 276 14.69 -4.01 10.52
CA GLY A 276 15.42 -2.77 10.29
C GLY A 276 14.70 -1.53 10.83
N LEU A 277 13.37 -1.46 10.66
CA LEU A 277 12.55 -0.38 11.17
C LEU A 277 12.61 -0.32 12.72
N LEU A 278 12.34 -1.44 13.39
CA LEU A 278 12.36 -1.51 14.86
C LEU A 278 13.76 -1.22 15.40
N TYR A 279 14.80 -1.73 14.76
CA TYR A 279 16.18 -1.42 15.09
C TYR A 279 16.46 0.09 14.99
N THR A 280 16.07 0.71 13.88
CA THR A 280 16.26 2.15 13.65
C THR A 280 15.55 2.97 14.73
N ILE A 281 14.31 2.63 15.06
CA ILE A 281 13.54 3.29 16.12
C ILE A 281 14.26 3.16 17.47
N ILE A 282 14.69 1.95 17.86
CA ILE A 282 15.42 1.76 19.12
C ILE A 282 16.67 2.66 19.17
N VAL A 283 17.45 2.69 18.09
CA VAL A 283 18.68 3.49 18.03
C VAL A 283 18.40 4.98 18.15
N ILE A 284 17.37 5.50 17.47
CA ILE A 284 17.00 6.93 17.54
C ILE A 284 16.51 7.29 18.94
N PHE A 285 15.59 6.51 19.51
CA PHE A 285 15.06 6.78 20.85
C PHE A 285 16.13 6.62 21.93
N ALA A 286 17.08 5.70 21.75
CA ALA A 286 18.21 5.55 22.65
C ALA A 286 19.17 6.74 22.60
N GLN A 287 19.40 7.34 21.43
CA GLN A 287 20.22 8.56 21.32
C GLN A 287 19.49 9.77 21.91
N GLN A 288 18.16 9.86 21.73
CA GLN A 288 17.34 11.03 22.09
C GLN A 288 16.64 10.94 23.45
N ALA A 289 16.78 9.86 24.21
CA ALA A 289 15.92 9.56 25.37
C ALA A 289 15.70 10.75 26.33
N ARG A 290 16.77 11.47 26.70
CA ARG A 290 16.71 12.65 27.58
C ARG A 290 15.92 13.81 26.97
N HIS A 291 16.10 14.05 25.68
CA HIS A 291 15.43 15.12 24.95
C HIS A 291 13.92 14.85 24.82
N ILE A 292 13.54 13.59 24.61
CA ILE A 292 12.13 13.16 24.54
C ILE A 292 11.44 13.33 25.89
N LEU A 293 12.10 12.91 26.98
CA LEU A 293 11.54 13.01 28.33
C LEU A 293 11.31 14.46 28.77
N HIS A 294 12.18 15.39 28.39
CA HIS A 294 12.00 16.81 28.68
C HIS A 294 10.94 17.50 27.80
N ASN A 295 10.68 16.97 26.59
CA ASN A 295 9.81 17.61 25.60
C ASN A 295 8.55 16.79 25.24
N LEU A 296 8.01 16.00 26.17
CA LEU A 296 6.83 15.17 25.89
C LEU A 296 5.62 15.97 25.36
N GLY A 297 5.36 17.15 25.93
CA GLY A 297 4.24 18.00 25.53
C GLY A 297 4.26 18.36 24.03
N PRO A 298 5.32 19.03 23.53
CA PRO A 298 5.51 19.30 22.11
C PRO A 298 5.42 18.06 21.21
N VAL A 299 6.01 16.95 21.63
CA VAL A 299 6.03 15.68 20.88
C VAL A 299 4.61 15.16 20.65
N PHE A 300 3.79 15.05 21.70
CA PHE A 300 2.42 14.59 21.55
C PHE A 300 1.53 15.54 20.75
N ARG A 301 1.82 16.85 20.75
CA ARG A 301 1.11 17.81 19.90
C ARG A 301 1.31 17.55 18.40
N THR A 302 2.38 16.87 17.99
CA THR A 302 2.59 16.47 16.58
C THR A 302 1.60 15.42 16.08
N ILE A 303 0.90 14.72 16.98
CA ILE A 303 -0.14 13.75 16.60
C ILE A 303 -1.33 14.45 15.93
N VAL A 304 -1.70 15.62 16.42
CA VAL A 304 -2.88 16.38 15.94
C VAL A 304 -2.80 16.70 14.44
N PRO A 305 -1.74 17.35 13.90
CA PRO A 305 -1.66 17.64 12.48
C PRO A 305 -1.59 16.38 11.62
N LEU A 306 -0.99 15.29 12.12
CA LEU A 306 -0.91 14.01 11.40
C LEU A 306 -2.29 13.36 11.26
N ILE A 307 -3.05 13.22 12.34
CA ILE A 307 -4.43 12.68 12.29
C ILE A 307 -5.29 13.52 11.36
N LEU A 308 -5.19 14.86 11.47
CA LEU A 308 -5.95 15.78 10.63
C LEU A 308 -5.59 15.59 9.15
N TYR A 309 -4.30 15.54 8.83
CA TYR A 309 -3.81 15.31 7.47
C TYR A 309 -4.34 13.98 6.91
N PHE A 310 -4.16 12.85 7.62
CA PHE A 310 -4.61 11.54 7.13
C PHE A 310 -6.12 11.52 6.89
N SER A 311 -6.89 12.05 7.83
CA SER A 311 -8.35 12.07 7.75
C SER A 311 -8.86 12.95 6.61
N VAL A 312 -8.29 14.15 6.46
CA VAL A 312 -8.67 15.10 5.41
C VAL A 312 -8.25 14.59 4.04
N MET A 313 -6.99 14.16 3.87
CA MET A 313 -6.50 13.68 2.58
C MET A 313 -7.26 12.44 2.11
N PHE A 314 -7.49 11.47 3.00
CA PHE A 314 -8.26 10.28 2.66
C PHE A 314 -9.68 10.66 2.26
N THR A 315 -10.39 11.41 3.10
CA THR A 315 -11.81 11.71 2.88
C THR A 315 -12.01 12.59 1.65
N ALA A 316 -11.19 13.63 1.46
CA ALA A 316 -11.27 14.52 0.30
C ALA A 316 -10.95 13.77 -1.00
N THR A 317 -9.92 12.91 -1.00
CA THR A 317 -9.56 12.13 -2.19
C THR A 317 -10.63 11.08 -2.50
N PHE A 318 -11.09 10.33 -1.49
CA PHE A 318 -12.10 9.28 -1.67
C PHE A 318 -13.43 9.86 -2.18
N THR A 319 -13.90 10.96 -1.59
CA THR A 319 -15.13 11.65 -2.01
C THR A 319 -14.97 12.32 -3.38
N GLY A 320 -13.81 12.91 -3.68
CA GLY A 320 -13.51 13.46 -5.00
C GLY A 320 -13.50 12.39 -6.10
N MET A 321 -12.90 11.23 -5.83
CA MET A 321 -12.90 10.08 -6.74
C MET A 321 -14.31 9.50 -6.92
N TRP A 322 -15.08 9.40 -5.84
CA TRP A 322 -16.49 8.98 -5.90
C TRP A 322 -17.34 9.95 -6.73
N TRP A 323 -17.19 11.26 -6.52
CA TRP A 323 -17.88 12.29 -7.29
C TRP A 323 -17.52 12.20 -8.78
N TRP A 324 -16.23 12.02 -9.08
CA TRP A 324 -15.75 11.82 -10.45
C TRP A 324 -16.33 10.55 -11.10
N SER A 325 -16.46 9.46 -10.34
CA SER A 325 -17.09 8.21 -10.80
C SER A 325 -18.56 8.38 -11.21
N ASN A 326 -19.32 9.20 -10.47
CA ASN A 326 -20.75 9.41 -10.71
C ASN A 326 -21.09 10.48 -11.76
N GLN A 327 -20.09 11.15 -12.33
CA GLN A 327 -20.31 12.16 -13.35
C GLN A 327 -20.73 11.50 -14.69
N SER A 328 -21.94 11.82 -15.16
CA SER A 328 -22.63 11.12 -16.27
C SER A 328 -21.87 11.08 -17.61
N TRP A 329 -20.91 11.98 -17.84
CA TRP A 329 -20.12 12.07 -19.07
C TRP A 329 -18.89 11.15 -19.10
N ARG A 330 -18.56 10.49 -17.98
CA ARG A 330 -17.36 9.65 -17.82
C ARG A 330 -17.66 8.26 -17.25
N LYS A 331 -18.90 7.79 -17.41
CA LYS A 331 -19.31 6.43 -17.01
C LYS A 331 -18.34 5.41 -17.63
N GLY A 332 -17.55 4.73 -16.78
CA GLY A 332 -16.70 3.61 -17.19
C GLY A 332 -15.23 3.62 -16.77
N HIS A 333 -14.67 4.70 -16.20
CA HIS A 333 -13.20 4.80 -15.99
C HIS A 333 -12.72 4.90 -14.52
N VAL A 334 -13.63 5.06 -13.56
CA VAL A 334 -13.29 5.19 -12.13
C VAL A 334 -14.25 4.35 -11.30
N GLY A 335 -13.76 3.25 -10.75
CA GLY A 335 -14.48 2.40 -9.80
C GLY A 335 -14.07 2.66 -8.35
N TYR A 336 -14.62 1.83 -7.46
CA TYR A 336 -14.24 1.82 -6.04
C TYR A 336 -12.75 1.47 -5.88
N GLU A 337 -12.26 0.53 -6.69
CA GLU A 337 -10.91 0.00 -6.56
C GLU A 337 -9.86 1.09 -6.78
N GLU A 338 -10.05 1.94 -7.80
CA GLU A 338 -9.17 3.08 -8.07
C GLU A 338 -9.32 4.18 -7.01
N ALA A 339 -10.55 4.43 -6.53
CA ALA A 339 -10.78 5.41 -5.46
C ALA A 339 -10.08 5.01 -4.15
N ALA A 340 -10.09 3.71 -3.82
CA ALA A 340 -9.34 3.17 -2.69
C ALA A 340 -7.84 3.37 -2.88
N VAL A 341 -7.28 3.01 -4.03
CA VAL A 341 -5.85 3.22 -4.33
C VAL A 341 -5.45 4.68 -4.16
N GLN A 342 -6.18 5.60 -4.78
CA GLN A 342 -5.83 7.02 -4.75
C GLN A 342 -5.95 7.61 -3.34
N SER A 343 -7.01 7.26 -2.59
CA SER A 343 -7.23 7.79 -1.24
C SER A 343 -6.18 7.31 -0.24
N PHE A 344 -5.81 6.02 -0.27
CA PHE A 344 -4.74 5.52 0.59
C PHE A 344 -3.37 6.03 0.18
N THR A 345 -3.10 6.16 -1.13
CA THR A 345 -1.84 6.77 -1.58
C THR A 345 -1.74 8.23 -1.13
N ALA A 346 -2.80 9.00 -1.30
CA ALA A 346 -2.84 10.42 -0.97
C ALA A 346 -2.67 10.68 0.54
N ALA A 347 -3.25 9.82 1.37
CA ALA A 347 -3.17 9.94 2.82
C ALA A 347 -1.85 9.41 3.40
N SER A 348 -1.24 8.39 2.80
CA SER A 348 -0.06 7.75 3.39
C SER A 348 1.23 8.54 3.14
N ASN A 349 2.14 8.53 4.12
CA ASN A 349 3.47 9.13 4.00
C ASN A 349 4.58 8.08 4.13
N ASN A 350 5.82 8.48 3.87
CA ASN A 350 7.02 7.66 4.06
C ASN A 350 7.84 8.23 5.21
N PHE A 351 7.50 7.81 6.43
CA PHE A 351 8.20 8.30 7.63
C PHE A 351 9.63 7.82 7.67
N GLU A 352 9.90 6.62 7.14
CA GLU A 352 11.24 6.05 7.07
C GLU A 352 12.20 7.03 6.40
N LEU A 353 11.83 7.58 5.24
CA LEU A 353 12.64 8.59 4.57
C LEU A 353 12.67 9.90 5.35
N SER A 354 11.53 10.35 5.86
CA SER A 354 11.47 11.62 6.58
C SER A 354 12.36 11.62 7.82
N ILE A 355 12.35 10.54 8.59
CA ILE A 355 13.23 10.33 9.75
C ILE A 355 14.68 10.38 9.30
N ALA A 356 15.03 9.63 8.24
CA ALA A 356 16.39 9.57 7.72
C ALA A 356 16.93 10.93 7.29
N VAL A 357 16.12 11.68 6.53
CA VAL A 357 16.50 13.01 6.05
C VAL A 357 16.56 14.01 7.20
N CYS A 358 15.61 13.97 8.14
CA CYS A 358 15.65 14.87 9.30
C CYS A 358 16.89 14.61 10.17
N VAL A 359 17.24 13.35 10.41
CA VAL A 359 18.45 12.99 11.16
C VAL A 359 19.71 13.43 10.41
N ALA A 360 19.77 13.26 9.09
CA ALA A 360 20.96 13.63 8.32
C ALA A 360 21.14 15.15 8.15
N VAL A 361 20.04 15.90 8.04
CA VAL A 361 20.09 17.36 7.84
C VAL A 361 20.17 18.11 9.16
N PHE A 362 19.33 17.76 10.14
CA PHE A 362 19.20 18.48 11.41
C PHE A 362 19.94 17.82 12.57
N GLY A 363 20.37 16.57 12.39
CA GLY A 363 21.02 15.78 13.43
C GLY A 363 20.05 14.88 14.18
N PRO A 364 20.57 13.81 14.82
CA PRO A 364 19.77 12.84 15.55
C PRO A 364 19.25 13.37 16.88
N GLU A 365 19.60 14.57 17.35
CA GLU A 365 19.05 15.16 18.59
C GLU A 365 18.03 16.27 18.33
N SER A 366 17.65 16.47 17.06
CA SER A 366 16.78 17.56 16.64
C SER A 366 15.30 17.30 16.90
N ASP A 367 14.55 18.37 17.18
CA ASP A 367 13.08 18.36 17.27
C ASP A 367 12.42 17.84 15.98
N GLN A 368 13.01 18.16 14.82
CA GLN A 368 12.52 17.75 13.49
C GLN A 368 12.56 16.23 13.34
N ALA A 369 13.69 15.60 13.72
CA ALA A 369 13.82 14.15 13.70
C ALA A 369 12.83 13.50 14.67
N LEU A 370 12.66 14.08 15.86
CA LEU A 370 11.71 13.60 16.86
C LEU A 370 10.24 13.68 16.39
N ALA A 371 9.85 14.79 15.75
CA ALA A 371 8.52 14.91 15.16
C ALA A 371 8.27 13.84 14.08
N ALA A 372 9.29 13.49 13.30
CA ALA A 372 9.18 12.48 12.25
C ALA A 372 8.99 11.05 12.79
N THR A 373 9.54 10.73 13.97
CA THR A 373 9.43 9.39 14.55
C THR A 373 8.07 9.05 15.14
N ILE A 374 7.24 10.04 15.45
CA ILE A 374 5.86 9.84 15.91
C ILE A 374 4.93 9.40 14.77
N GLY A 375 5.30 9.66 13.52
CA GLY A 375 4.51 9.34 12.33
C GLY A 375 3.94 7.92 12.30
N PRO A 376 4.76 6.85 12.39
CA PRO A 376 4.29 5.46 12.33
C PRO A 376 3.31 5.10 13.45
N LEU A 377 3.45 5.68 14.64
CA LEU A 377 2.55 5.45 15.77
C LEU A 377 1.13 5.94 15.46
N VAL A 378 1.01 7.02 14.69
CA VAL A 378 -0.27 7.63 14.31
C VAL A 378 -0.83 7.05 13.02
N GLU A 379 0.00 6.87 12.00
CA GLU A 379 -0.47 6.45 10.67
C GLU A 379 -1.10 5.06 10.69
N VAL A 380 -0.43 4.10 11.31
CA VAL A 380 -0.86 2.69 11.31
C VAL A 380 -2.28 2.52 11.87
N PRO A 381 -2.63 3.02 13.07
CA PRO A 381 -3.99 2.89 13.58
C PRO A 381 -5.01 3.73 12.77
N VAL A 382 -4.64 4.92 12.30
CA VAL A 382 -5.55 5.79 11.56
C VAL A 382 -5.87 5.20 10.19
N LEU A 383 -4.87 4.85 9.39
CA LEU A 383 -5.07 4.27 8.07
C LEU A 383 -5.74 2.90 8.15
N LEU A 384 -5.39 2.06 9.13
CA LEU A 384 -6.12 0.83 9.37
C LEU A 384 -7.60 1.12 9.64
N SER A 385 -7.93 2.09 10.48
CA SER A 385 -9.33 2.48 10.73
C SER A 385 -10.02 2.97 9.45
N LEU A 386 -9.31 3.73 8.61
CA LEU A 386 -9.84 4.23 7.35
C LEU A 386 -10.07 3.13 6.31
N THR A 387 -9.37 1.98 6.35
CA THR A 387 -9.70 0.83 5.48
C THR A 387 -11.12 0.31 5.72
N TRP A 388 -11.58 0.36 6.98
CA TRP A 388 -12.92 -0.05 7.34
C TRP A 388 -13.95 0.96 6.88
N VAL A 389 -13.62 2.25 7.02
CA VAL A 389 -14.44 3.35 6.49
C VAL A 389 -14.56 3.23 4.97
N ALA A 390 -13.46 2.96 4.26
CA ALA A 390 -13.44 2.75 2.82
C ALA A 390 -14.40 1.62 2.42
N MET A 391 -14.29 0.45 3.05
CA MET A 391 -15.16 -0.69 2.76
C MET A 391 -16.63 -0.45 3.12
N TYR A 392 -16.89 0.29 4.20
CA TYR A 392 -18.25 0.67 4.60
C TYR A 392 -18.88 1.63 3.57
N LEU A 393 -18.15 2.67 3.18
CA LEU A 393 -18.59 3.65 2.19
C LEU A 393 -18.69 3.01 0.80
N GLY A 394 -17.78 2.10 0.44
CA GLY A 394 -17.83 1.33 -0.79
C GLY A 394 -19.15 0.57 -0.97
N ARG A 395 -19.73 0.03 0.12
CA ARG A 395 -21.02 -0.65 0.13
C ARG A 395 -22.23 0.29 0.06
N ARG A 396 -22.12 1.48 0.67
CA ARG A 396 -23.23 2.44 0.76
C ARG A 396 -23.35 3.32 -0.48
N LEU A 397 -22.23 3.63 -1.12
CA LEU A 397 -22.16 4.54 -2.26
C LEU A 397 -22.42 3.81 -3.58
N LYS A 398 -23.10 4.48 -4.50
CA LYS A 398 -23.26 4.01 -5.89
C LYS A 398 -22.01 4.39 -6.67
N TRP A 399 -21.46 3.44 -7.43
CA TRP A 399 -20.26 3.59 -8.25
C TRP A 399 -20.61 3.47 -9.73
N GLY A 400 -20.03 4.33 -10.56
CA GLY A 400 -20.34 4.40 -12.00
C GLY A 400 -19.84 3.22 -12.84
N GLY A 401 -18.88 2.43 -12.32
CA GLY A 401 -18.29 1.27 -13.00
C GLY A 401 -19.00 -0.07 -12.77
N GLY A 402 -20.20 -0.05 -12.17
CA GLY A 402 -20.87 -1.23 -11.63
C GLY A 402 -20.85 -1.21 -10.11
N GLN A 403 -21.97 -1.58 -9.49
CA GLN A 403 -21.98 -1.89 -8.06
C GLN A 403 -20.98 -3.03 -7.81
N LEU A 404 -20.33 -3.02 -6.65
CA LEU A 404 -19.67 -4.20 -6.10
C LEU A 404 -20.55 -5.43 -6.41
N SER A 405 -20.08 -6.33 -7.28
CA SER A 405 -20.76 -7.60 -7.55
C SER A 405 -20.54 -8.47 -6.33
N LEU A 406 -21.33 -8.19 -5.30
CA LEU A 406 -21.41 -8.99 -4.12
C LEU A 406 -22.21 -10.22 -4.46
N GLY A 407 -21.67 -11.37 -4.10
CA GLY A 407 -22.50 -12.53 -3.83
C GLY A 407 -23.63 -12.14 -2.95
N ASP A 408 -24.82 -12.22 -3.51
CA ASP A 408 -26.02 -12.31 -2.72
C ASP A 408 -25.82 -13.50 -1.76
N PRO A 409 -25.78 -13.30 -0.43
CA PRO A 409 -25.54 -14.38 0.53
C PRO A 409 -26.61 -15.49 0.41
N THR A 410 -27.79 -15.11 -0.08
CA THR A 410 -28.93 -15.96 -0.40
C THR A 410 -28.69 -16.90 -1.59
N ALA A 411 -27.78 -16.57 -2.51
CA ALA A 411 -27.51 -17.41 -3.68
C ALA A 411 -26.65 -18.66 -3.36
N THR A 412 -26.04 -18.73 -2.17
CA THR A 412 -25.21 -19.89 -1.77
C THR A 412 -26.04 -21.02 -1.13
N MET A 413 -27.30 -20.75 -0.74
CA MET A 413 -28.19 -21.79 -0.21
C MET A 413 -29.00 -22.54 -1.28
N ALA A 414 -28.99 -22.11 -2.54
CA ALA A 414 -29.78 -22.73 -3.61
C ALA A 414 -29.05 -23.81 -4.42
N PHE A 415 -27.78 -24.11 -4.13
CA PHE A 415 -26.99 -25.10 -4.87
C PHE A 415 -26.35 -26.15 -3.95
N VAL A 416 -27.14 -26.78 -3.09
CA VAL A 416 -26.79 -28.08 -2.47
C VAL A 416 -27.97 -29.07 -2.40
N GLU A 417 -29.22 -28.65 -2.62
CA GLU A 417 -30.32 -29.62 -2.69
C GLU A 417 -30.60 -30.11 -4.12
N GLY A 418 -30.34 -31.40 -4.34
CA GLY A 418 -31.22 -32.22 -5.18
C GLY A 418 -30.81 -32.39 -6.63
N GLY A 419 -30.19 -33.55 -6.90
CA GLY A 419 -30.20 -34.12 -8.25
C GLY A 419 -31.62 -34.45 -8.71
N GLY A 420 -31.86 -34.25 -10.01
CA GLY A 420 -32.86 -34.92 -10.83
C GLY A 420 -34.33 -34.81 -10.41
N THR A 421 -35.11 -34.00 -11.12
CA THR A 421 -36.37 -34.43 -11.77
C THR A 421 -36.96 -33.32 -12.64
N LYS A 422 -37.80 -33.75 -13.59
CA LYS A 422 -38.44 -33.00 -14.67
C LYS A 422 -39.56 -32.05 -14.21
N GLU A 423 -39.85 -31.07 -15.08
CA GLU A 423 -41.12 -30.33 -15.29
C GLU A 423 -41.63 -29.52 -14.06
N MET A 424 -42.08 -28.27 -14.15
CA MET A 424 -43.22 -27.77 -14.93
C MET A 424 -43.37 -26.26 -14.65
N GLN A 425 -43.94 -25.53 -15.61
CA GLN A 425 -44.29 -24.10 -15.49
C GLN A 425 -45.28 -23.85 -14.34
N GLY A 426 -45.11 -22.76 -13.59
CA GLY A 426 -46.06 -22.35 -12.55
C GLY A 426 -45.82 -20.93 -12.05
N ASN A 427 -46.91 -20.19 -11.89
CA ASN A 427 -47.03 -18.74 -11.80
C ASN A 427 -46.55 -18.12 -10.46
N VAL A 428 -46.24 -16.84 -10.53
CA VAL A 428 -46.05 -15.91 -9.41
C VAL A 428 -47.36 -15.74 -8.64
N ALA A 429 -47.24 -15.53 -7.32
CA ALA A 429 -48.27 -15.17 -6.32
C ALA A 429 -48.76 -16.35 -5.45
N ASP A 430 -48.11 -16.51 -4.29
CA ASP A 430 -48.75 -16.73 -2.99
C ASP A 430 -47.69 -17.20 -1.98
N ALA A 431 -47.28 -16.31 -1.08
CA ALA A 431 -46.80 -16.62 0.27
C ALA A 431 -46.40 -15.32 0.99
N ALA A 432 -47.34 -14.38 1.11
CA ALA A 432 -47.37 -13.58 2.33
C ALA A 432 -47.93 -14.51 3.42
N ASN A 433 -47.38 -14.41 4.63
CA ASN A 433 -47.88 -14.97 5.88
C ASN A 433 -47.26 -16.33 6.31
N THR A 434 -46.19 -16.31 7.11
CA THR A 434 -46.15 -17.15 8.34
C THR A 434 -45.14 -16.65 9.38
N ARG A 435 -45.47 -16.95 10.63
CA ARG A 435 -45.02 -16.39 11.90
C ARG A 435 -43.62 -16.84 12.34
N ILE A 436 -43.04 -16.01 13.20
CA ILE A 436 -41.94 -16.32 14.12
C ILE A 436 -42.42 -17.34 15.15
N ASP A 437 -41.65 -18.42 15.34
CA ASP A 437 -41.71 -19.34 16.48
C ASP A 437 -40.27 -19.62 16.95
N GLN A 438 -40.10 -19.53 18.27
CA GLN A 438 -38.92 -19.85 19.05
C GLN A 438 -39.01 -21.30 19.56
N SER A 439 -38.17 -22.20 19.07
CA SER A 439 -37.78 -23.39 19.85
C SER A 439 -36.45 -23.92 19.37
N GLY A 440 -35.42 -23.76 20.19
CA GLY A 440 -34.11 -24.36 19.95
C GLY A 440 -34.09 -25.83 20.31
N THR A 441 -33.52 -26.65 19.43
CA THR A 441 -32.81 -27.87 19.81
C THR A 441 -31.81 -28.22 18.71
N VAL A 442 -30.60 -28.55 19.13
CA VAL A 442 -29.50 -29.07 18.33
C VAL A 442 -29.65 -30.58 18.31
N ASP A 443 -29.63 -31.21 17.13
CA ASP A 443 -29.31 -32.63 17.01
C ASP A 443 -28.34 -32.85 15.84
N LEU A 444 -27.19 -33.41 16.20
CA LEU A 444 -26.12 -33.90 15.33
C LEU A 444 -26.43 -35.36 14.97
N VAL A 445 -26.42 -35.67 13.66
CA VAL A 445 -26.06 -37.00 13.15
C VAL A 445 -25.11 -36.82 11.98
#